data_AF-C6T938-F1
#
_entry.id   AF-C6T938-F1
#
_cell.length_a   1.000
_cell.length_b   1.000
_cell.length_c   1.000
_cell.angle_alpha   90.00
_cell.angle_beta   90.00
_cell.angle_gamma   90.00
#
_symmetry.space_group_name_H-M   'P 1'
#
loop_
_entity.id
_entity.type
_entity.pdbx_description
1 polymer ?
#
loop_
_entity_poly.entity_id
_entity_poly.type
_entity_poly.pdbx_seq_one_letter_code
_entity_poly.pdbx_strand_id
1 'polypeptide(L)'
;MGRARISLKHISNERTRKKTFMERRKVLIKKISEFSTLCGVEACLIVYDDGNGDIEPVTCPKDPVLAHSILQNYEFQKNQRPPKKFGIQDFVEDRKNIIEAEISKVHKEITNIKYPTSDPSFITWKRIN
;
A
#
# COMPACT_ATOMS: atom_id res chain seq x y z
N MET A 1 6.47 -18.93 17.60
CA MET A 1 6.42 -19.02 16.12
C MET A 1 6.25 -17.60 15.57
N GLY A 2 7.19 -17.11 14.75
CA GLY A 2 7.15 -15.76 14.19
C GLY A 2 6.05 -15.57 13.15
N ARG A 3 5.67 -14.31 12.88
CA ARG A 3 4.66 -13.98 11.87
C ARG A 3 5.25 -14.14 10.46
N ALA A 4 4.66 -15.01 9.64
CA ALA A 4 5.02 -15.12 8.24
C ALA A 4 4.65 -13.86 7.45
N ARG A 5 5.44 -13.53 6.42
CA ARG A 5 5.14 -12.45 5.48
C ARG A 5 3.86 -12.79 4.70
N ILE A 6 2.91 -11.86 4.64
CA ILE A 6 1.62 -12.04 3.97
C ILE A 6 1.63 -11.23 2.67
N SER A 7 1.06 -11.78 1.60
CA SER A 7 0.83 -11.03 0.35
C SER A 7 -0.35 -10.06 0.52
N LEU A 8 -0.19 -8.81 0.07
CA LEU A 8 -1.25 -7.80 0.07
C LEU A 8 -2.19 -8.03 -1.12
N LYS A 9 -3.05 -9.04 -1.00
CA LYS A 9 -4.10 -9.39 -1.96
C LYS A 9 -5.40 -9.75 -1.24
N HIS A 10 -6.49 -9.83 -1.98
CA HIS A 10 -7.77 -10.29 -1.43
C HIS A 10 -7.63 -11.69 -0.81
N ILE A 11 -8.12 -11.85 0.43
CA ILE A 11 -8.11 -13.13 1.16
C ILE A 11 -9.34 -13.92 0.72
N SER A 12 -9.14 -14.99 -0.04
CA SER A 12 -10.23 -15.83 -0.57
C SER A 12 -11.02 -16.54 0.53
N ASN A 13 -10.33 -17.12 1.52
CA ASN A 13 -10.97 -17.82 2.63
C ASN A 13 -11.72 -16.82 3.54
N GLU A 14 -13.04 -16.90 3.56
CA GLU A 14 -13.90 -15.95 4.26
C GLU A 14 -13.65 -15.92 5.77
N ARG A 15 -13.56 -17.07 6.44
CA ARG A 15 -13.31 -17.13 7.88
C ARG A 15 -11.98 -16.46 8.24
N THR A 16 -10.95 -16.70 7.42
CA THR A 16 -9.63 -16.08 7.59
C THR A 16 -9.68 -14.59 7.30
N ARG A 17 -10.44 -14.17 6.27
CA ARG A 17 -10.64 -12.77 5.91
C ARG A 17 -11.31 -12.01 7.05
N LYS A 18 -12.43 -12.50 7.58
CA LYS A 18 -13.18 -11.90 8.70
C LYS A 18 -12.31 -11.76 9.95
N LYS A 19 -11.63 -12.84 10.36
CA LYS A 19 -10.71 -12.78 11.51
C LYS A 19 -9.59 -11.76 11.30
N THR A 20 -8.97 -11.77 10.12
CA THR A 20 -7.88 -10.85 9.77
C THR A 20 -8.36 -9.40 9.74
N PHE A 21 -9.57 -9.14 9.22
CA PHE A 21 -10.19 -7.82 9.20
C PHE A 21 -10.40 -7.29 10.62
N MET A 22 -11.01 -8.07 11.52
CA MET A 22 -11.24 -7.64 12.91
C MET A 22 -9.93 -7.30 13.63
N GLU A 23 -8.91 -8.15 13.51
CA GLU A 23 -7.61 -7.92 14.14
C GLU A 23 -6.89 -6.69 13.55
N ARG A 24 -6.86 -6.56 12.21
CA ARG A 24 -6.23 -5.40 11.55
C ARG A 24 -6.95 -4.10 11.86
N ARG A 25 -8.29 -4.11 11.88
CA ARG A 25 -9.11 -2.95 12.25
C ARG A 25 -8.77 -2.46 13.65
N LYS A 26 -8.71 -3.38 14.62
CA LYS A 26 -8.35 -3.05 16.01
C LYS A 26 -6.95 -2.44 16.11
N VAL A 27 -5.97 -3.02 15.42
CA VAL A 27 -4.60 -2.50 15.39
C VAL A 27 -4.53 -1.12 14.72
N LEU A 28 -5.25 -0.92 13.61
CA LEU A 28 -5.25 0.34 12.88
C LEU A 28 -5.86 1.48 13.71
N ILE A 29 -6.99 1.24 14.36
CA ILE A 29 -7.62 2.21 15.29
C ILE A 29 -6.63 2.62 16.39
N LYS A 30 -5.96 1.63 17.01
CA LYS A 30 -4.95 1.90 18.04
C LYS A 30 -3.82 2.77 17.49
N LYS A 31 -3.32 2.46 16.28
CA LYS A 31 -2.22 3.20 15.67
C LYS A 31 -2.59 4.63 15.29
N ILE A 32 -3.81 4.87 14.82
CA ILE A 32 -4.31 6.23 14.54
C ILE A 32 -4.43 7.04 15.83
N SER A 33 -4.95 6.44 16.91
CA SER A 33 -5.04 7.12 18.21
C SER A 33 -3.66 7.46 18.78
N GLU A 34 -2.69 6.53 18.71
CA GLU A 34 -1.31 6.77 19.10
C GLU A 34 -0.67 7.87 18.27
N PHE A 35 -0.85 7.85 16.94
CA PHE A 35 -0.32 8.85 16.03
C PHE A 35 -0.87 10.25 16.35
N SER A 36 -2.19 10.35 16.52
CA SER A 36 -2.85 11.62 16.90
C SER A 36 -2.32 12.17 18.22
N THR A 37 -2.16 11.30 19.22
CA THR A 37 -1.66 11.69 20.55
C THR A 37 -0.19 12.11 20.52
N LEU A 38 0.67 11.33 19.85
CA LEU A 38 2.12 11.56 19.86
C LEU A 38 2.52 12.78 19.02
N CYS A 39 1.84 12.99 17.89
CA CYS A 39 2.14 14.09 16.99
C CYS A 39 1.31 15.34 17.27
N GLY A 40 0.29 15.26 18.15
CA GLY A 40 -0.61 16.38 18.43
C GLY A 40 -1.41 16.81 17.20
N VAL A 41 -1.80 15.86 16.36
CA VAL A 41 -2.53 16.11 15.10
C VAL A 41 -3.93 15.52 15.14
N GLU A 42 -4.88 16.19 14.50
CA GLU A 42 -6.21 15.64 14.24
C GLU A 42 -6.13 14.52 13.21
N ALA A 43 -6.61 13.33 13.55
CA ALA A 43 -6.67 12.19 12.65
C ALA A 43 -8.03 11.51 12.76
N CYS A 44 -8.64 11.19 11.61
CA CYS A 44 -9.90 10.49 11.53
C CYS A 44 -9.76 9.22 10.66
N LEU A 45 -10.33 8.11 11.13
CA LEU A 45 -10.41 6.83 10.43
C LEU A 45 -11.86 6.37 10.41
N ILE A 46 -12.34 5.99 9.22
CA ILE A 46 -13.67 5.41 9.01
C ILE A 46 -13.47 4.05 8.32
N VAL A 47 -13.98 2.98 8.92
CA VAL A 47 -13.84 1.61 8.40
C VAL A 47 -15.21 0.98 8.20
N TYR A 48 -15.52 0.63 6.95
CA TYR A 48 -16.69 -0.14 6.57
C TYR A 48 -16.39 -1.63 6.61
N ASP A 49 -17.38 -2.43 7.03
CA ASP A 49 -17.33 -3.89 6.96
C ASP A 49 -17.97 -4.39 5.66
N ASP A 50 -17.76 -5.66 5.30
CA ASP A 50 -18.37 -6.31 4.13
C ASP A 50 -19.82 -6.77 4.35
N GLY A 51 -20.40 -6.49 5.52
CA GLY A 51 -21.83 -6.64 5.75
C GLY A 51 -22.61 -5.74 4.79
N ASN A 52 -23.72 -6.23 4.26
CA ASN A 52 -24.57 -5.63 3.21
C ASN A 52 -25.21 -4.26 3.58
N GLY A 53 -24.48 -3.33 4.20
CA GLY A 53 -24.96 -2.02 4.64
C GLY A 53 -25.62 -2.02 6.03
N ASP A 54 -25.87 -3.19 6.62
CA ASP A 54 -26.55 -3.31 7.92
C ASP A 54 -25.66 -3.00 9.14
N ILE A 55 -24.35 -2.83 8.92
CA ILE A 55 -23.36 -2.63 9.99
C ILE A 55 -22.85 -1.19 9.93
N GLU A 56 -23.05 -0.46 11.04
CA GLU A 56 -22.54 0.89 11.19
C GLU A 56 -21.00 0.92 11.06
N PRO A 57 -20.43 1.87 10.31
CA PRO A 57 -18.98 1.97 10.17
C PRO A 57 -18.32 2.25 11.52
N VAL A 58 -17.15 1.65 11.71
CA VAL A 58 -16.34 1.94 12.90
C VAL A 58 -15.54 3.21 12.66
N THR A 59 -15.68 4.17 13.56
CA THR A 59 -14.97 5.46 13.51
C THR A 59 -13.91 5.57 14.60
N CYS A 60 -12.85 6.31 14.31
CA CYS A 60 -11.86 6.79 15.27
C CYS A 60 -11.54 8.24 14.90
N PRO A 61 -11.85 9.25 15.75
CA PRO A 61 -12.37 9.15 17.12
C PRO A 61 -13.75 8.49 17.19
N LYS A 62 -14.03 7.81 18.32
CA LYS A 62 -15.35 7.17 18.55
C LYS A 62 -16.44 8.20 18.84
N ASP A 63 -16.07 9.37 19.36
CA ASP A 63 -16.99 10.47 19.58
C ASP A 63 -17.43 11.03 18.21
N PRO A 64 -18.73 10.94 17.88
CA PRO A 64 -19.24 11.45 16.61
C PRO A 64 -19.00 12.94 16.45
N VAL A 65 -19.08 13.75 17.52
CA VAL A 65 -18.93 15.21 17.41
C VAL A 65 -17.52 15.57 16.97
N LEU A 66 -16.51 14.96 17.59
CA LEU A 66 -15.11 15.13 17.20
C LEU A 66 -14.84 14.62 15.78
N ALA A 67 -15.36 13.45 15.43
CA ALA A 67 -15.20 12.91 14.08
C ALA A 67 -15.80 13.84 13.01
N HIS A 68 -17.00 14.38 13.26
CA HIS A 68 -17.65 15.33 12.36
C HIS A 68 -16.87 16.65 12.25
N SER A 69 -16.34 17.18 13.36
CA SER A 69 -15.50 18.39 13.35
C SER A 69 -14.27 18.21 12.46
N ILE A 70 -13.58 17.06 12.57
CA ILE A 70 -12.41 16.77 11.73
C ILE A 70 -12.80 16.66 10.25
N LEU A 71 -13.93 16.03 9.94
CA LEU A 71 -14.43 15.90 8.57
C LEU A 71 -14.83 17.25 7.96
N GLN A 72 -15.45 18.13 8.74
CA GLN A 72 -15.78 19.49 8.31
C GLN A 72 -14.51 20.30 8.00
N ASN A 73 -13.50 20.22 8.88
CA ASN A 73 -12.19 20.83 8.66
C ASN A 73 -11.54 20.31 7.36
N TYR A 74 -11.62 19.01 7.11
CA TYR A 74 -11.11 18.39 5.89
C TYR A 74 -11.83 18.90 4.63
N GLU A 75 -13.16 18.93 4.61
CA GLU A 75 -13.92 19.43 3.45
C GLU A 75 -13.65 20.91 3.18
N PHE A 76 -13.48 21.72 4.22
CA PHE A 76 -13.06 23.12 4.06
C PHE A 76 -11.66 23.24 3.44
N GLN A 77 -10.69 22.47 3.93
CA GLN A 77 -9.31 22.50 3.44
C GLN A 77 -9.17 21.97 2.01
N LYS A 78 -9.93 20.93 1.66
CA LYS A 78 -9.93 20.29 0.34
C LYS A 78 -10.17 21.29 -0.80
N ASN A 79 -10.97 22.33 -0.56
CA ASN A 79 -11.26 23.37 -1.54
C ASN A 79 -10.11 24.39 -1.69
N GLN A 80 -9.27 24.57 -0.67
CA GLN A 80 -8.13 25.49 -0.71
C GLN A 80 -6.85 24.82 -1.19
N ARG A 81 -6.62 23.59 -0.72
CA ARG A 81 -5.43 22.79 -1.03
C ARG A 81 -5.87 21.35 -1.27
N PRO A 82 -5.88 20.89 -2.53
CA PRO A 82 -6.24 19.52 -2.85
C PRO A 82 -5.34 18.54 -2.09
N PRO A 83 -5.90 17.66 -1.23
CA PRO A 83 -5.10 16.72 -0.47
C PRO A 83 -4.46 15.71 -1.41
N LYS A 84 -3.24 15.27 -1.09
CA LYS A 84 -2.61 14.14 -1.78
C LYS A 84 -3.41 12.89 -1.45
N LYS A 85 -4.13 12.35 -2.44
CA LYS A 85 -4.90 11.11 -2.30
C LYS A 85 -4.01 9.94 -2.66
N PHE A 86 -4.12 8.86 -1.91
CA PHE A 86 -3.56 7.56 -2.29
C PHE A 86 -4.73 6.59 -2.46
N GLY A 87 -5.06 6.31 -3.71
CA GLY A 87 -6.18 5.47 -4.12
C GLY A 87 -5.76 4.04 -4.41
N ILE A 88 -6.76 3.23 -4.73
CA ILE A 88 -6.55 1.84 -5.20
C ILE A 88 -5.77 1.84 -6.52
N GLN A 89 -5.99 2.82 -7.39
CA GLN A 89 -5.25 2.96 -8.65
C GLN A 89 -3.76 3.14 -8.40
N ASP A 90 -3.38 4.04 -7.48
CA ASP A 90 -1.98 4.26 -7.10
C ASP A 90 -1.34 2.98 -6.55
N PHE A 91 -2.05 2.26 -5.67
CA PHE A 91 -1.59 0.96 -5.14
C PHE A 91 -1.38 -0.09 -6.24
N VAL A 92 -2.29 -0.18 -7.20
CA VAL A 92 -2.19 -1.15 -8.31
C VAL A 92 -1.02 -0.77 -9.22
N GLU A 93 -0.84 0.52 -9.51
CA GLU A 93 0.26 1.04 -10.31
C GLU A 93 1.61 0.77 -9.64
N ASP A 94 1.74 1.04 -8.34
CA ASP A 94 2.94 0.71 -7.56
C ASP A 94 3.29 -0.79 -7.67
N ARG A 95 2.29 -1.68 -7.57
CA ARG A 95 2.54 -3.12 -7.72
C ARG A 95 2.93 -3.52 -9.13
N LYS A 96 2.32 -2.91 -10.14
CA LYS A 96 2.68 -3.13 -11.55
C LYS A 96 4.14 -2.76 -11.78
N ASN A 97 4.56 -1.59 -11.30
CA ASN A 97 5.93 -1.11 -11.43
C ASN A 97 6.95 -2.05 -10.77
N ILE A 98 6.63 -2.62 -9.59
CA ILE A 98 7.48 -3.63 -8.94
C ILE A 98 7.64 -4.87 -9.83
N ILE A 99 6.55 -5.39 -10.38
CA ILE A 99 6.57 -6.57 -11.25
C ILE A 99 7.34 -6.27 -12.55
N GLU A 100 7.13 -5.11 -13.17
CA GLU A 100 7.86 -4.70 -14.38
C GLU A 100 9.36 -4.56 -14.14
N ALA A 101 9.78 -4.09 -12.95
CA ALA A 101 11.18 -4.04 -12.56
C ALA A 101 11.78 -5.45 -12.40
N GLU A 102 11.04 -6.40 -11.80
CA GLU A 102 11.46 -7.81 -11.71
C GLU A 102 11.60 -8.45 -13.10
N ILE A 103 10.62 -8.22 -13.99
CA ILE A 103 10.65 -8.69 -15.38
C ILE A 103 11.87 -8.12 -16.13
N SER A 104 12.14 -6.83 -15.98
CA SER A 104 13.27 -6.15 -16.63
C SER A 104 14.62 -6.72 -16.15
N LYS A 105 14.71 -7.06 -14.86
CA LYS A 105 15.91 -7.71 -14.29
C LYS A 105 16.16 -9.08 -14.92
N VAL A 106 15.12 -9.91 -15.02
CA VAL A 106 15.21 -11.24 -15.66
C VAL A 106 15.58 -11.11 -17.15
N HIS A 107 14.98 -10.17 -17.89
CA HIS A 107 15.36 -9.92 -19.28
C HIS A 107 16.83 -9.50 -19.44
N LYS A 108 17.35 -8.69 -18.52
CA LYS A 108 18.78 -8.32 -18.51
C LYS A 108 19.68 -9.54 -18.27
N GLU A 109 19.30 -10.44 -17.38
CA GLU A 109 20.03 -11.69 -17.16
C GLU A 109 20.00 -12.59 -18.40
N ILE A 110 18.84 -12.75 -19.04
CA ILE A 110 18.69 -13.51 -20.28
C ILE A 110 19.55 -12.92 -21.42
N THR A 111 19.55 -11.59 -21.57
CA THR A 111 20.35 -10.92 -22.62
C THR A 111 21.84 -11.09 -22.37
N ASN A 112 22.32 -10.98 -21.13
CA ASN A 112 23.71 -11.25 -20.77
C ASN A 112 24.13 -12.71 -21.06
N ILE A 113 23.24 -13.67 -20.86
CA ILE A 113 23.48 -15.08 -21.17
C ILE A 113 23.49 -15.32 -22.69
N LYS A 114 22.54 -14.72 -23.41
CA LYS A 114 22.38 -14.90 -24.87
C LYS A 114 23.50 -14.22 -25.67
N TYR A 115 23.96 -13.07 -25.19
CA TYR A 115 25.02 -12.28 -25.81
C TYR A 115 26.09 -11.97 -24.76
N PRO A 116 26.93 -12.95 -24.40
CA PRO A 116 28.01 -12.71 -23.46
C PRO A 116 28.95 -11.68 -24.08
N THR A 117 29.05 -10.50 -23.46
CA THR A 117 29.95 -9.41 -23.89
C THR A 117 31.44 -9.76 -23.80
N SER A 118 31.76 -11.03 -23.53
CA SER A 118 33.10 -11.61 -23.47
C SER A 118 33.36 -12.55 -24.64
N ASP A 119 32.80 -12.30 -25.83
CA ASP A 119 33.22 -13.04 -27.03
C ASP A 119 34.64 -12.59 -27.43
N PRO A 120 35.64 -13.52 -27.41
CA PRO A 120 37.03 -13.19 -27.73
C PRO A 120 37.23 -12.54 -29.10
N SER A 121 36.30 -12.74 -30.05
CA SER A 121 36.36 -12.15 -31.39
C SER A 121 36.28 -10.63 -31.41
N PHE A 122 35.64 -9.99 -30.41
CA PHE A 122 35.61 -8.52 -30.30
C PHE A 122 36.85 -7.94 -29.62
N ILE A 123 37.61 -8.75 -28.89
CA ILE A 123 38.84 -8.33 -28.19
C ILE A 123 40.03 -8.38 -29.15
N THR A 124 40.07 -9.33 -30.08
CA THR A 124 41.16 -9.48 -31.05
C THR A 124 41.16 -8.39 -32.13
N TRP A 125 40.00 -7.85 -32.51
CA TRP A 125 39.90 -6.75 -33.49
C TRP A 125 40.48 -5.42 -33.01
N LYS A 126 40.53 -5.16 -31.70
CA LYS A 126 41.15 -3.95 -31.13
C LYS A 126 42.66 -4.03 -30.99
N ARG A 127 43.28 -5.18 -31.26
CA ARG A 127 44.73 -5.38 -31.14
C ARG A 127 45.49 -5.34 -32.47
N ILE A 128 44.79 -5.23 -33.60
CA ILE A 128 45.36 -5.30 -34.95
C ILE A 128 45.35 -3.93 -35.67
N ASN A 129 44.78 -2.89 -35.04
CA ASN A 129 44.96 -1.48 -35.40
C ASN A 129 45.66 -0.74 -34.26
#